data_AF-A0A7W0XL41-F1
#
_entry.id   AF-A0A7W0XL41-F1
#
_cell.length_a   1.000
_cell.length_b   1.000
_cell.length_c   1.000
_cell.angle_alpha   90.00
_cell.angle_beta   90.00
_cell.angle_gamma   90.00
#
_symmetry.space_group_name_H-M   'P 1'
#
loop_
_entity.id
_entity.type
_entity.pdbx_description
1 polymer ?
#
loop_
_entity_poly.entity_id
_entity_poly.type
_entity_poly.pdbx_seq_one_letter_code
_entity_poly.pdbx_strand_id
1 'polypeptide(L)'
;EEIKISMDGKGAWRDNVFVERLWKSIKYEEVYLRAYETVSQAARASIGRYLDFYNGRRPHSRLGRKTPDHAYFNQPLLEAA
;
A
#
# COMPACT_ATOMS: atom_id res chain seq x y z
N GLU A 1 16.33 13.60 12.79
CA GLU A 1 15.52 14.35 11.80
C GLU A 1 14.09 14.42 12.33
N GLU A 2 13.44 15.59 12.32
CA GLU A 2 12.09 15.76 12.85
C GLU A 2 11.05 15.59 11.71
N ILE A 3 10.09 14.68 11.88
CA ILE A 3 9.07 14.41 10.87
C ILE A 3 8.06 15.57 10.85
N LYS A 4 7.95 16.28 9.72
CA LYS A 4 6.93 17.32 9.54
C LYS A 4 5.56 16.69 9.29
N ILE A 5 4.61 16.96 10.17
CA ILE A 5 3.22 16.52 10.02
C ILE A 5 2.45 17.58 9.22
N SER A 6 1.75 17.16 8.17
CA SER A 6 0.86 18.00 7.36
C SER A 6 -0.51 17.34 7.19
N MET A 7 -1.56 18.14 7.08
CA MET A 7 -2.94 17.69 6.82
C MET A 7 -3.45 18.27 5.50
N ASP A 8 -4.30 17.52 4.82
CA ASP A 8 -5.05 18.02 3.68
C ASP A 8 -6.05 19.11 4.11
N GLY A 9 -6.35 20.03 3.20
CA GLY A 9 -7.38 21.04 3.43
C GLY A 9 -8.78 20.42 3.51
N LYS A 10 -9.72 21.09 4.20
CA LYS A 10 -11.11 20.64 4.21
C LYS A 10 -11.66 20.58 2.77
N GLY A 11 -12.09 19.39 2.35
CA GLY A 11 -12.59 19.14 0.99
C GLY A 11 -11.51 18.82 -0.05
N ALA A 12 -10.25 18.70 0.34
CA ALA A 12 -9.12 18.38 -0.55
C ALA A 12 -8.89 16.87 -0.74
N TRP A 13 -9.97 16.12 -0.97
CA TRP A 13 -9.94 14.64 -1.10
C TRP A 13 -8.96 14.13 -2.18
N ARG A 14 -8.63 14.96 -3.17
CA ARG A 14 -7.71 14.62 -4.27
C ARG A 14 -6.33 14.21 -3.78
N ASP A 15 -5.87 14.81 -2.68
CA ASP A 15 -4.55 14.55 -2.12
C ASP A 15 -4.46 13.13 -1.53
N ASN A 16 -5.59 12.57 -1.10
CA ASN A 16 -5.69 11.24 -0.50
C ASN A 16 -6.04 10.12 -1.51
N VAL A 17 -6.30 10.45 -2.78
CA VAL A 17 -6.80 9.49 -3.81
C VAL A 17 -5.91 8.26 -3.97
N PHE A 18 -4.60 8.40 -3.82
CA PHE A 18 -3.67 7.29 -3.94
C PHE A 18 -3.85 6.28 -2.81
N VAL A 19 -3.94 6.78 -1.57
CA VAL A 19 -4.15 5.96 -0.37
C VAL A 19 -5.55 5.33 -0.38
N GLU A 20 -6.57 6.06 -0.82
CA GLU A 20 -7.92 5.51 -0.97
C GLU A 20 -8.00 4.37 -1.98
N ARG A 21 -7.27 4.49 -3.10
CA ARG A 21 -7.20 3.43 -4.12
C ARG A 21 -6.52 2.17 -3.57
N LEU A 22 -5.46 2.34 -2.77
CA LEU A 22 -4.82 1.23 -2.06
C LEU A 22 -5.83 0.55 -1.12
N TRP A 23 -6.52 1.33 -0.28
CA TRP A 23 -7.51 0.80 0.65
C TRP A 23 -8.68 0.09 -0.03
N LYS A 24 -9.14 0.59 -1.18
CA LYS A 24 -10.15 -0.12 -1.99
C LYS A 24 -9.65 -1.51 -2.39
N SER A 25 -8.42 -1.61 -2.87
CA SER A 25 -7.84 -2.90 -3.30
C SER A 25 -7.74 -3.87 -2.13
N ILE A 26 -7.19 -3.44 -0.98
CA ILE A 26 -7.09 -4.26 0.24
C ILE A 26 -8.47 -4.74 0.69
N LYS A 27 -9.47 -3.85 0.71
CA LYS A 27 -10.81 -4.21 1.17
C LYS A 27 -11.45 -5.28 0.29
N TYR A 28 -11.41 -5.10 -1.03
CA TYR A 28 -12.07 -6.00 -1.97
C TYR A 28 -11.33 -7.32 -2.18
N GLU A 29 -10.00 -7.29 -2.19
CA GLU A 29 -9.18 -8.48 -2.49
C GLU A 29 -8.81 -9.28 -1.23
N GLU A 30 -8.84 -8.66 -0.04
CA GLU A 30 -8.41 -9.30 1.20
C GLU A 30 -9.52 -9.35 2.26
N VAL A 31 -10.00 -8.19 2.71
CA VAL A 31 -10.86 -8.05 3.90
C VAL A 31 -12.26 -8.60 3.69
N TYR A 32 -12.93 -8.25 2.59
CA TYR A 32 -14.32 -8.65 2.35
C TYR A 32 -14.47 -10.14 1.99
N LEU A 33 -13.37 -10.79 1.61
CA LEU A 33 -13.36 -12.22 1.26
C LEU A 33 -13.10 -13.13 2.46
N ARG A 34 -12.79 -12.58 3.64
CA ARG A 34 -12.30 -13.35 4.78
C ARG A 34 -13.11 -13.09 6.05
N ALA A 35 -13.49 -14.17 6.70
CA ALA A 35 -13.96 -14.15 8.08
C ALA A 35 -12.74 -14.31 9.00
N TYR A 36 -12.30 -13.21 9.60
CA TYR A 36 -11.20 -13.26 10.57
C TYR A 36 -11.73 -13.73 11.93
N GLU A 37 -11.09 -14.74 12.52
CA GLU A 37 -11.41 -15.17 13.89
C GLU A 37 -11.05 -14.10 14.91
N THR A 38 -9.93 -13.40 14.71
CA THR A 38 -9.48 -12.30 15.57
C THR A 38 -8.92 -11.14 14.75
N VAL A 39 -9.27 -9.91 15.15
CA VAL A 39 -8.75 -8.69 14.50
C VAL A 39 -7.27 -8.48 14.81
N SER A 40 -6.86 -8.74 16.05
CA SER A 40 -5.52 -8.42 16.55
C SER A 40 -4.41 -9.26 15.91
N GLN A 41 -4.65 -10.55 15.66
CA GLN A 41 -3.63 -11.45 15.13
C GLN A 41 -3.95 -11.93 13.71
N ALA A 42 -5.12 -12.53 13.48
CA ALA A 42 -5.43 -13.14 12.20
C ALA A 42 -5.59 -12.10 11.06
N ALA A 43 -6.34 -11.02 11.30
CA ALA A 43 -6.51 -9.98 10.29
C ALA A 43 -5.20 -9.25 9.99
N ARG A 44 -4.41 -8.92 11.01
CA ARG A 44 -3.12 -8.24 10.84
C ARG A 44 -2.13 -9.08 10.02
N ALA A 45 -2.03 -10.37 10.32
CA ALA A 45 -1.16 -11.28 9.56
C ALA A 45 -1.62 -11.45 8.11
N SER A 46 -2.94 -11.54 7.88
CA SER A 46 -3.48 -11.69 6.52
C SER A 46 -3.30 -10.44 5.66
N ILE A 47 -3.60 -9.27 6.22
CA ILE A 47 -3.35 -7.98 5.56
C ILE A 47 -1.85 -7.79 5.30
N GLY A 48 -0.98 -8.18 6.23
CA GLY A 48 0.47 -8.17 6.02
C GLY A 48 0.89 -8.99 4.81
N ARG A 49 0.46 -10.25 4.74
CA ARG A 49 0.74 -11.12 3.56
C ARG A 49 0.21 -10.53 2.26
N TYR A 50 -0.96 -9.92 2.28
CA TYR A 50 -1.52 -9.26 1.10
C TYR A 50 -0.66 -8.07 0.66
N LEU A 51 -0.17 -7.25 1.60
CA LEU A 51 0.73 -6.13 1.30
C LEU A 51 2.07 -6.60 0.74
N ASP A 52 2.65 -7.67 1.29
CA ASP A 52 3.88 -8.28 0.76
C ASP A 52 3.68 -8.74 -0.69
N PHE A 53 2.53 -9.36 -0.99
CA PHE A 53 2.17 -9.72 -2.36
C PHE A 53 1.99 -8.49 -3.26
N TYR A 54 1.25 -7.48 -2.79
CA TYR A 54 0.94 -6.26 -3.55
C TYR A 54 2.20 -5.48 -3.95
N ASN A 55 3.18 -5.40 -3.03
CA ASN A 55 4.43 -4.66 -3.19
C ASN A 55 5.53 -5.46 -3.91
N GLY A 56 5.65 -6.76 -3.62
CA GLY A 56 6.76 -7.56 -4.10
C GLY A 56 6.48 -8.41 -5.34
N ARG A 57 5.20 -8.72 -5.62
CA ARG A 57 4.85 -9.73 -6.65
C ARG A 57 3.83 -9.26 -7.67
N ARG A 58 2.89 -8.37 -7.30
CA ARG A 58 1.82 -7.91 -8.20
C ARG A 58 2.36 -6.91 -9.23
N PRO A 59 2.28 -7.19 -10.54
CA PRO A 59 2.65 -6.21 -11.57
C PRO A 59 1.55 -5.14 -11.71
N HIS A 60 1.94 -3.87 -11.82
CA HIS A 60 0.99 -2.76 -11.98
C HIS A 60 1.13 -2.11 -13.35
N SER A 61 0.01 -1.94 -14.06
CA SER A 61 0.00 -1.35 -15.42
C SER A 61 0.57 0.06 -15.45
N ARG A 62 0.26 0.89 -14.43
CA ARG A 62 0.82 2.24 -14.28
C ARG A 62 2.33 2.27 -14.06
N LEU A 63 2.93 1.15 -13.62
CA LEU A 63 4.36 1.00 -13.41
C LEU A 63 5.03 0.22 -14.55
N GLY A 64 4.41 0.12 -15.73
CA GLY A 64 4.96 -0.64 -16.85
C GLY A 64 5.09 -2.14 -16.55
N ARG A 65 4.13 -2.70 -15.80
CA ARG A 65 4.11 -4.08 -15.30
C ARG A 65 5.22 -4.41 -14.28
N LYS A 66 5.89 -3.41 -13.72
CA LYS A 66 6.77 -3.59 -12.56
C LYS A 66 5.96 -3.65 -11.25
N THR A 67 6.58 -4.18 -10.21
CA THR A 67 6.04 -4.17 -8.84
C THR A 67 6.42 -2.84 -8.15
N PRO A 68 5.70 -2.41 -7.10
CA PRO A 68 6.07 -1.23 -6.33
C PRO A 68 7.51 -1.33 -5.80
N ASP A 69 7.92 -2.49 -5.28
CA ASP A 69 9.28 -2.64 -4.75
C ASP A 69 10.33 -2.40 -5.83
N HIS A 70 10.14 -2.96 -7.03
CA HIS A 70 11.04 -2.68 -8.15
C HIS A 70 11.00 -1.20 -8.56
N ALA A 71 9.84 -0.55 -8.52
CA ALA A 71 9.72 0.84 -8.96
C ALA A 71 10.38 1.82 -7.99
N TYR A 72 10.40 1.54 -6.69
CA TYR A 72 10.88 2.48 -5.65
C TYR A 72 12.24 2.11 -5.05
N PHE A 73 12.56 0.82 -4.88
CA PHE A 73 13.81 0.40 -4.24
C PHE A 73 14.93 0.05 -5.24
N ASN A 74 14.61 -0.32 -6.49
CA ASN A 74 15.62 -0.55 -7.53
C ASN A 74 15.94 0.73 -8.34
N GLN A 75 15.84 1.90 -7.71
CA GLN A 75 16.26 3.15 -8.34
C GLN A 75 17.73 3.44 -7.97
N PRO A 76 18.59 3.87 -8.92
CA PRO A 76 20.00 4.18 -8.66
C PRO A 76 20.20 5.22 -7.54
N LEU A 77 19.18 6.03 -7.27
CA LEU A 77 19.19 7.09 -6.25
C LEU A 77 19.11 6.56 -4.80
N LEU A 78 18.65 5.32 -4.57
CA LEU A 78 18.52 4.76 -3.21
C LEU A 78 19.75 3.93 -2.78
N GLU A 79 20.63 3.55 -3.71
CA GLU A 79 21.88 2.84 -3.39
C GLU A 79 22.97 3.80 -2.85
N ALA A 80 22.78 5.11 -3.00
CA ALA A 80 23.72 6.15 -2.60
C ALA A 80 23.34 6.87 -1.27
N ALA A 81 22.32 6.38 -0.56
CA ALA A 81 21.89 6.87 0.76
C ALA A 81 22.14 5.79 1.83
#